data_AF-A0A814A0X6-F1
#
_entry.id   AF-A0A814A0X6-F1
#
_cell.length_a   1.000
_cell.length_b   1.000
_cell.length_c   1.000
_cell.angle_alpha   90.00
_cell.angle_beta   90.00
_cell.angle_gamma   90.00
#
_symmetry.space_group_name_H-M   'P 1'
#
loop_
_entity.id
_entity.type
_entity.pdbx_description
1 polymer ?
#
loop_
_entity_poly.entity_id
_entity_poly.type
_entity_poly.pdbx_seq_one_letter_code
_entity_poly.pdbx_strand_id
1 'polypeptide(L)'
;MKLLSNILQLGMFLYFLGVLPLSITVIFGCLAYRNVQKLSYRTIPLVRRKLDQQLTVMVQTQVVFNVFAITPYTIINAIILDPYIKRDPVANAISSSIRILSTILLYSCFASPFYIYICASERFRHQLVFVLCKMHL
;
A
#
# COMPACT_ATOMS: atom_id res chain seq x y z
N MET A 1 7.64 -12.28 -33.87
CA MET A 1 8.14 -12.81 -32.57
C MET A 1 8.22 -11.75 -31.46
N LYS A 2 8.84 -10.56 -31.68
CA LYS A 2 8.97 -9.51 -30.64
C LYS A 2 7.63 -8.99 -30.07
N LEU A 3 6.59 -8.86 -30.91
CA LEU A 3 5.27 -8.38 -30.47
C LEU A 3 4.59 -9.35 -29.49
N LEU A 4 4.60 -10.65 -29.79
CA LEU A 4 4.04 -11.70 -28.92
C LEU A 4 4.77 -11.74 -27.57
N SER A 5 6.10 -11.60 -27.58
CA SER A 5 6.91 -11.50 -26.36
C SER A 5 6.50 -10.30 -25.49
N ASN A 6 6.26 -9.13 -26.09
CA ASN A 6 5.88 -7.93 -25.35
C ASN A 6 4.49 -8.06 -24.72
N ILE A 7 3.53 -8.69 -25.41
CA ILE A 7 2.18 -8.94 -24.87
C ILE A 7 2.24 -9.91 -23.68
N LEU A 8 3.03 -10.96 -23.78
CA LEU A 8 3.24 -11.93 -22.68
C LEU A 8 3.91 -11.28 -21.47
N GLN A 9 4.91 -10.41 -21.69
CA GLN A 9 5.56 -9.65 -20.62
C GLN A 9 4.60 -8.65 -19.96
N LEU A 10 3.78 -7.94 -20.74
CA LEU A 10 2.78 -7.02 -20.22
C LEU A 10 1.76 -7.74 -19.32
N GLY A 11 1.23 -8.87 -19.80
CA GLY A 11 0.28 -9.69 -19.05
C GLY A 11 0.86 -10.20 -17.73
N MET A 12 2.08 -10.74 -17.75
CA MET A 12 2.75 -11.18 -16.53
C MET A 12 3.02 -10.03 -15.56
N PHE A 13 3.48 -8.88 -16.05
CA PHE A 13 3.78 -7.72 -15.21
C PHE A 13 2.52 -7.21 -14.49
N LEU A 14 1.43 -6.99 -15.23
CA LEU A 14 0.17 -6.52 -14.67
C LEU A 14 -0.43 -7.51 -13.66
N TYR A 15 -0.32 -8.81 -13.94
CA TYR A 15 -0.87 -9.83 -13.07
C TYR A 15 -0.10 -9.94 -11.75
N PHE A 16 1.23 -10.14 -11.81
CA PHE A 16 2.04 -10.38 -10.62
C PHE A 16 2.27 -9.13 -9.77
N LEU A 17 2.38 -7.96 -10.38
CA LEU A 17 2.69 -6.72 -9.64
C LEU A 17 1.46 -5.85 -9.35
N GLY A 18 0.36 -6.06 -10.08
CA GLY A 18 -0.88 -5.31 -9.89
C GLY A 18 -1.99 -6.16 -9.30
N VAL A 19 -2.62 -6.98 -10.14
CA VAL A 19 -3.89 -7.64 -9.80
C VAL A 19 -3.76 -8.57 -8.60
N LEU A 20 -2.72 -9.41 -8.58
CA LEU A 20 -2.54 -10.41 -7.52
C LEU A 20 -2.26 -9.77 -6.14
N PRO A 21 -1.29 -8.86 -5.96
CA PRO A 21 -1.04 -8.24 -4.66
C PRO A 21 -2.21 -7.35 -4.21
N LEU A 22 -2.88 -6.63 -5.12
CA LEU A 22 -4.05 -5.82 -4.79
C LEU A 22 -5.25 -6.67 -4.36
N SER A 23 -5.55 -7.76 -5.07
CA SER A 23 -6.64 -8.66 -4.69
C SER A 23 -6.40 -9.31 -3.34
N ILE A 24 -5.18 -9.80 -3.08
CA ILE A 24 -4.80 -10.36 -1.78
C ILE A 24 -4.98 -9.32 -0.67
N THR A 25 -4.40 -8.13 -0.82
CA THR A 25 -4.50 -7.08 0.22
C THR A 25 -5.94 -6.64 0.49
N VAL A 26 -6.77 -6.52 -0.54
CA VAL A 26 -8.19 -6.19 -0.39
C VAL A 26 -8.95 -7.32 0.32
N ILE A 27 -8.75 -8.59 -0.08
CA ILE A 27 -9.42 -9.74 0.55
C ILE A 27 -9.05 -9.82 2.03
N PHE A 28 -7.75 -9.76 2.36
CA PHE A 28 -7.28 -9.81 3.75
C PHE A 28 -7.75 -8.59 4.55
N GLY A 29 -7.79 -7.39 3.95
CA GLY A 29 -8.36 -6.19 4.56
C GLY A 29 -9.85 -6.35 4.89
N CYS A 30 -10.64 -6.89 3.96
CA CYS A 30 -12.06 -7.18 4.16
C CYS A 30 -12.28 -8.25 5.23
N LEU A 31 -11.48 -9.31 5.25
CA LEU A 31 -11.54 -10.36 6.27
C LEU A 31 -11.21 -9.81 7.66
N ALA A 32 -10.18 -8.96 7.76
CA ALA A 32 -9.81 -8.30 9.01
C ALA A 32 -10.97 -7.42 9.53
N TYR A 33 -11.60 -6.63 8.64
CA TYR A 33 -12.76 -5.82 8.98
C TYR A 33 -13.95 -6.66 9.50
N ARG A 34 -14.28 -7.75 8.79
CA ARG A 34 -15.36 -8.67 9.22
C ARG A 34 -15.04 -9.34 10.55
N ASN A 35 -13.78 -9.68 10.81
CA ASN A 35 -13.38 -10.29 12.08
C ASN A 35 -13.57 -9.33 13.26
N VAL A 36 -13.24 -8.04 13.10
CA VAL A 36 -13.49 -7.05 14.15
C VAL A 36 -14.97 -6.80 14.39
N GLN A 37 -15.78 -6.75 13.34
CA GLN A 37 -17.24 -6.66 13.51
C GLN A 37 -17.78 -7.83 14.33
N LYS A 38 -17.27 -9.06 14.13
CA LYS A 38 -17.65 -10.22 14.94
C LYS A 38 -17.17 -10.13 16.40
N LEU A 39 -15.97 -9.59 16.64
CA LEU A 39 -15.46 -9.37 18.01
C LEU A 39 -16.33 -8.40 18.82
N SER A 40 -16.96 -7.42 18.17
CA SER A 40 -17.86 -6.46 18.81
C SER A 40 -19.04 -7.12 19.55
N TYR A 41 -19.48 -8.30 19.07
CA TYR A 41 -20.63 -9.02 19.64
C TYR A 41 -20.27 -9.98 20.78
N ARG A 42 -18.98 -10.23 21.05
CA ARG A 42 -18.56 -11.07 22.19
C ARG A 42 -18.27 -10.22 23.42
N THR A 43 -18.54 -10.77 24.60
CA THR A 43 -18.17 -10.25 25.93
C THR A 43 -16.66 -10.34 26.16
N ILE A 44 -15.89 -9.63 25.34
CA ILE A 44 -14.44 -9.48 25.49
C ILE A 44 -14.21 -8.22 26.33
N PRO A 45 -13.27 -8.25 27.30
CA PRO A 45 -12.94 -7.07 28.10
C PRO A 45 -12.62 -5.85 27.22
N LEU A 46 -13.16 -4.69 27.60
CA LEU A 46 -13.14 -3.45 26.82
C LEU A 46 -11.73 -3.02 26.36
N VAL A 47 -10.71 -3.29 27.18
CA VAL A 47 -9.31 -2.95 26.87
C VAL A 47 -8.78 -3.74 25.67
N ARG A 48 -9.07 -5.05 25.62
CA ARG A 48 -8.61 -5.92 24.52
C ARG A 48 -9.34 -5.61 23.21
N ARG A 49 -10.62 -5.27 23.31
CA ARG A 49 -11.44 -4.86 22.16
C ARG A 49 -10.92 -3.57 21.51
N LYS A 50 -10.54 -2.55 22.29
CA LYS A 50 -9.97 -1.30 21.76
C LYS A 50 -8.67 -1.55 21.01
N LEU A 51 -7.81 -2.42 21.52
CA LEU A 51 -6.54 -2.77 20.88
C LEU A 51 -6.75 -3.48 19.53
N ASP A 52 -7.63 -4.47 19.46
CA ASP A 52 -7.92 -5.20 18.22
C ASP A 52 -8.60 -4.30 17.17
N GLN A 53 -9.46 -3.37 17.61
CA GLN A 53 -10.06 -2.36 16.75
C GLN A 53 -9.00 -1.38 16.21
N GLN A 54 -8.08 -0.90 17.05
CA GLN A 54 -6.97 -0.04 16.63
C GLN A 54 -6.09 -0.74 15.59
N LEU A 55 -5.70 -1.99 15.83
CA LEU A 55 -4.89 -2.78 14.89
C LEU A 55 -5.60 -2.92 13.54
N THR A 56 -6.91 -3.13 13.54
CA THR A 56 -7.67 -3.34 12.30
C THR A 56 -7.88 -2.06 11.53
N VAL A 57 -8.17 -0.94 12.21
CA VAL A 57 -8.22 0.39 11.56
C VAL A 57 -6.87 0.70 10.94
N MET A 58 -5.78 0.35 11.61
CA MET A 58 -4.43 0.54 11.13
C MET A 58 -4.14 -0.27 9.85
N VAL A 59 -4.46 -1.57 9.85
CA VAL A 59 -4.31 -2.43 8.67
C VAL A 59 -5.19 -1.96 7.52
N GLN A 60 -6.44 -1.57 7.79
CA GLN A 60 -7.36 -1.10 6.76
C GLN A 60 -6.88 0.21 6.11
N THR A 61 -6.34 1.12 6.91
CA THR A 61 -5.73 2.37 6.40
C THR A 61 -4.52 2.07 5.53
N GLN A 62 -3.67 1.13 5.94
CA GLN A 62 -2.53 0.68 5.13
C GLN A 62 -2.98 0.05 3.81
N VAL A 63 -4.04 -0.77 3.80
CA VAL A 63 -4.58 -1.36 2.57
C VAL A 63 -5.04 -0.28 1.60
N VAL A 64 -5.80 0.71 2.09
CA VAL A 64 -6.25 1.84 1.26
C VAL A 64 -5.06 2.59 0.67
N PHE A 65 -4.05 2.90 1.49
CA PHE A 65 -2.84 3.59 1.03
C PHE A 65 -2.07 2.78 -0.02
N ASN A 66 -1.91 1.47 0.19
CA ASN A 66 -1.25 0.57 -0.76
C ASN A 66 -1.98 0.53 -2.11
N VAL A 67 -3.32 0.51 -2.12
CA VAL A 67 -4.11 0.56 -3.36
C VAL A 67 -3.80 1.85 -4.12
N PHE A 68 -3.87 3.00 -3.46
CA PHE A 68 -3.59 4.30 -4.10
C PHE A 68 -2.16 4.44 -4.61
N ALA A 69 -1.18 3.79 -3.99
CA ALA A 69 0.21 3.88 -4.39
C ALA A 69 0.61 2.86 -5.48
N ILE A 70 0.12 1.63 -5.41
CA ILE A 70 0.47 0.55 -6.35
C ILE A 70 -0.25 0.73 -7.69
N THR A 71 -1.50 1.23 -7.70
CA THR A 71 -2.28 1.45 -8.93
C THR A 71 -1.58 2.38 -9.93
N PRO A 72 -1.17 3.62 -9.61
CA PRO A 72 -0.52 4.50 -10.59
C PRO A 72 0.83 3.93 -11.06
N TYR A 73 1.59 3.27 -10.17
CA TYR A 73 2.86 2.64 -10.51
C TYR A 73 2.69 1.49 -11.52
N THR A 74 1.68 0.65 -11.34
CA THR A 74 1.43 -0.48 -12.24
C THR A 74 0.90 -0.02 -13.59
N ILE A 75 0.01 0.99 -13.62
CA ILE A 75 -0.51 1.61 -14.85
C ILE A 75 0.62 2.22 -15.68
N ILE A 76 1.49 3.05 -15.09
CA ILE A 76 2.52 3.75 -15.88
C ILE A 76 3.58 2.78 -16.43
N ASN A 77 3.94 1.75 -15.66
CA ASN A 77 4.87 0.73 -16.15
C ASN A 77 4.26 -0.12 -17.27
N ALA A 78 2.95 -0.33 -17.26
CA ALA A 78 2.25 -0.97 -18.37
C ALA A 78 2.26 -0.08 -19.64
N ILE A 79 2.03 1.22 -19.49
CA ILE A 79 2.04 2.18 -20.60
C ILE A 79 3.43 2.28 -21.25
N ILE A 80 4.52 2.29 -20.45
CA ILE A 80 5.89 2.42 -20.97
C ILE A 80 6.36 1.19 -21.77
N LEU A 81 5.66 0.05 -21.64
CA LEU A 81 5.94 -1.13 -22.47
C LEU A 81 5.42 -0.96 -23.91
N ASP A 82 4.55 0.02 -24.18
CA ASP A 82 4.08 0.34 -25.52
C ASP A 82 5.21 0.98 -26.36
N PRO A 83 5.62 0.36 -27.48
CA PRO A 83 6.64 0.93 -28.36
C PRO A 83 6.23 2.28 -29.00
N TYR A 84 4.93 2.57 -29.11
CA TYR A 84 4.44 3.84 -29.64
C TYR A 84 4.85 5.03 -28.75
N ILE A 85 4.69 4.88 -27.43
CA ILE A 85 5.07 5.89 -26.43
C ILE A 85 6.57 6.19 -26.49
N LYS A 86 7.41 5.19 -26.79
CA LYS A 86 8.87 5.37 -26.90
C LYS A 86 9.31 6.12 -28.16
N ARG A 87 8.48 6.13 -29.20
CA ARG A 87 8.82 6.75 -30.49
C ARG A 87 8.67 8.27 -30.46
N ASP A 88 7.72 8.77 -29.68
CA ASP A 88 7.51 10.20 -29.49
C ASP A 88 8.32 10.70 -28.27
N PRO A 89 9.29 11.62 -28.45
CA PRO A 89 10.11 12.13 -27.35
C PRO A 89 9.28 12.87 -26.29
N VAL A 90 8.17 13.53 -26.66
CA VAL A 90 7.35 14.30 -25.71
C VAL A 90 6.54 13.35 -24.84
N ALA A 91 5.85 12.37 -25.44
CA ALA A 91 5.12 11.34 -24.70
C ALA A 91 6.05 10.51 -23.79
N ASN A 92 7.28 10.22 -24.24
CA ASN A 92 8.27 9.51 -23.44
C ASN A 92 8.75 10.35 -22.23
N ALA A 93 8.92 11.66 -22.40
CA ALA A 93 9.29 12.56 -21.29
C ALA A 93 8.17 12.62 -20.24
N ILE A 94 6.91 12.82 -20.66
CA ILE A 94 5.74 12.87 -19.76
C ILE A 94 5.59 11.57 -18.97
N SER A 95 5.64 10.43 -19.67
CA SER A 95 5.50 9.12 -19.03
C SER A 95 6.65 8.83 -18.06
N SER A 96 7.87 9.28 -18.37
CA SER A 96 9.02 9.19 -17.46
C SER A 96 8.85 10.03 -16.19
N SER A 97 8.33 11.26 -16.31
CA SER A 97 8.03 12.11 -15.15
C SER A 97 6.95 11.50 -14.25
N ILE A 98 5.86 10.99 -14.84
CA ILE A 98 4.79 10.31 -14.09
C ILE A 98 5.32 9.04 -13.41
N ARG A 99 6.24 8.31 -14.06
CA ARG A 99 6.88 7.14 -13.45
C ARG A 99 7.67 7.52 -12.20
N ILE A 100 8.44 8.59 -12.23
CA ILE A 100 9.20 9.06 -11.04
C ILE A 100 8.25 9.38 -9.90
N LEU A 101 7.17 10.14 -10.17
CA LEU A 101 6.15 10.46 -9.15
C LEU A 101 5.50 9.21 -8.58
N SER A 102 5.14 8.25 -9.44
CA SER A 102 4.53 6.98 -9.01
C SER A 102 5.51 6.13 -8.20
N THR A 103 6.80 6.14 -8.54
CA THR A 103 7.85 5.44 -7.78
C THR A 103 8.06 6.06 -6.40
N ILE A 104 8.06 7.40 -6.30
CA ILE A 104 8.14 8.09 -5.00
C ILE A 104 6.94 7.71 -4.12
N LEU A 105 5.74 7.71 -4.71
CA LEU A 105 4.52 7.31 -4.02
C LEU A 105 4.60 5.84 -3.56
N LEU A 106 5.10 4.93 -4.39
CA LEU A 106 5.32 3.54 -4.01
C LEU A 106 6.31 3.40 -2.85
N TYR A 107 7.44 4.12 -2.88
CA TYR A 107 8.42 4.06 -1.79
C TYR A 107 7.86 4.60 -0.48
N SER A 108 6.93 5.56 -0.52
CA SER A 108 6.26 6.06 0.68
C SER A 108 5.45 4.97 1.41
N CYS A 109 5.04 3.88 0.74
CA CYS A 109 4.38 2.72 1.39
C CYS A 109 5.25 2.00 2.40
N PHE A 110 6.58 2.06 2.28
CA PHE A 110 7.47 1.46 3.27
C PHE A 110 7.55 2.30 4.55
N ALA A 111 7.35 3.62 4.45
CA ALA A 111 7.32 4.52 5.58
C ALA A 111 5.91 4.69 6.18
N SER A 112 4.85 4.43 5.41
CA SER A 112 3.47 4.64 5.85
C SER A 112 3.08 3.88 7.13
N PRO A 113 3.52 2.63 7.39
CA PRO A 113 3.13 1.94 8.62
C PRO A 113 3.57 2.71 9.85
N PHE A 114 4.79 3.27 9.84
CA PHE A 114 5.33 4.06 10.94
C PHE A 114 4.46 5.30 11.24
N TYR A 115 4.09 6.07 10.21
CA TYR A 115 3.22 7.22 10.37
C TYR A 115 1.82 6.83 10.85
N ILE A 116 1.25 5.76 10.29
CA ILE A 116 -0.05 5.26 10.72
C ILE A 116 0.01 4.79 12.19
N TYR A 117 1.09 4.13 12.62
CA TYR A 117 1.27 3.73 14.03
C TYR A 117 1.33 4.93 14.97
N ILE A 118 2.01 6.01 14.60
CA ILE A 118 2.07 7.25 15.39
C ILE A 118 0.68 7.89 15.50
N CYS A 119 -0.06 7.99 14.39
CA CYS A 119 -1.37 8.62 14.39
C CYS A 119 -2.44 7.79 15.11
N ALA A 120 -2.46 6.47 14.88
CA ALA A 120 -3.55 5.59 15.33
C ALA A 120 -3.36 5.02 16.75
N SER A 121 -2.13 4.81 17.21
CA SER A 121 -1.87 4.13 18.49
C SER A 121 -1.34 5.07 19.56
N GLU A 122 -2.19 5.44 20.52
CA GLU A 122 -1.78 6.27 21.66
C GLU A 122 -0.70 5.60 22.51
N ARG A 123 -0.81 4.28 22.69
CA ARG A 123 0.16 3.48 23.45
C ARG A 123 1.55 3.53 22.83
N PHE A 124 1.62 3.43 21.50
CA PHE A 124 2.88 3.53 20.78
C PHE A 124 3.51 4.93 20.94
N ARG A 125 2.70 5.99 20.85
CA ARG A 125 3.17 7.36 21.09
C ARG A 125 3.78 7.52 22.49
N HIS A 126 3.11 7.04 23.53
CA HIS A 126 3.63 7.13 24.89
C HIS A 126 4.93 6.34 25.09
N GLN A 127 5.02 5.13 24.52
CA GLN A 127 6.26 4.34 24.56
C GLN A 127 7.40 5.02 23.81
N LEU A 128 7.11 5.62 22.66
CA LEU A 128 8.09 6.33 21.85
C LEU A 128 8.61 7.59 22.57
N VAL A 129 7.72 8.38 23.17
CA VAL A 129 8.12 9.54 24.00
C VAL A 129 8.97 9.09 25.20
N PHE A 130 8.58 8.01 25.88
CA PHE A 130 9.35 7.47 27.01
C PHE A 130 10.77 7.05 26.60
N VAL A 131 10.92 6.36 25.46
CA VAL A 131 12.22 5.94 24.94
C VAL A 131 13.06 7.17 24.53
N LEU A 132 12.46 8.15 23.85
CA LEU A 132 13.14 9.38 23.46
C LEU A 132 13.62 10.18 24.69
N CYS A 133 12.78 10.33 25.71
CA CYS A 133 13.16 10.99 26.97
C CYS A 133 14.27 10.23 27.70
N LYS A 134 14.23 8.89 27.72
CA LYS A 134 15.26 8.06 28.36
C LYS A 134 16.60 8.07 27.62
N MET A 135 16.60 8.25 26.30
CA MET A 135 17.84 8.35 25.52
C MET A 135 18.53 9.72 25.66
N HIS A 136 17.79 10.74 26.09
CA HIS A 136 18.28 12.12 26.18
C HIS A 136 18.80 12.48 27.60
N LEU A 137 18.74 11.54 28.55
CA LEU A 137 19.13 11.66 29.96
C LEU A 137 20.20 10.63 30.30
#